data_AF-A0A1H7AWN7-F1
#
_entry.id   AF-A0A1H7AWN7-F1
#
_cell.length_a   1.000
_cell.length_b   1.000
_cell.length_c   1.000
_cell.angle_alpha   90.00
_cell.angle_beta   90.00
_cell.angle_gamma   90.00
#
_symmetry.space_group_name_H-M   'P 1'
#
loop_
_entity.id
_entity.type
_entity.pdbx_description
1 polymer ?
#
loop_
_entity_poly.entity_id
_entity_poly.type
_entity_poly.pdbx_seq_one_letter_code
_entity_poly.pdbx_strand_id
1 'polypeptide(L)'
;MITSLYKFAELLKNKPDLQTYYTPAENPFEGRESNGKVFVGIIEDQDFKGFELEDFNPNFINKYLYRRPAGARGTNTVPTLVINKQDPTKTFGKIKQSFTNLKPQIIEDSQIEKIETSFLSQDFNSEYSFLVTFKIDGVYFGDKKDLVAKFNSEAYTKYFKKNYGNSKKKAKLCALTGKTATVYGFVDTLGFTVDADSFRRNGFDASNSYKMFPVSELAIPTLEGARGILMNKLAANFFGQFKYAIIPHFVFLDDQEIGKIVAHTFLQKAAFNTDSKDSGTEAFINDSESLLKEIIGDKTLNSSDILYAILFFEQQQAQFKIHLEITDVLPSRIKKVIDSKQEAENRYKWLTTYQTKDGNIVTQRITLFRLKEYFQTGEKNLQPAYFKLISSIFTGQPFDDSKLLTLILNTWKSSYKKNFNAEENRFNTSVKHALANLHFLHLLGLFKKLETMPEVKELPEKQDAFGFIEGHPTYFSKEYLKGSFLFGCLTARLLYNQPGNAFMKELNGLNIDKELITKKFPKLISKLRQFSKEFPDLEAAAQRYFAVNDKATKEEISFAFTMGLVLQKDFDKNNKAISNLNSDKNE
;
A
#
# COMPACT_ATOMS: atom_id res chain seq x y z
N MET A 1 0.19 14.82 5.84
CA MET A 1 -0.85 14.19 4.99
C MET A 1 -2.25 14.81 5.03
N ILE A 2 -2.93 14.94 6.19
CA ILE A 2 -4.38 15.32 6.21
C ILE A 2 -4.64 16.62 5.42
N THR A 3 -3.78 17.63 5.59
CA THR A 3 -3.84 18.87 4.82
C THR A 3 -3.67 18.66 3.32
N SER A 4 -2.72 17.81 2.89
CA SER A 4 -2.51 17.48 1.48
C SER A 4 -3.74 16.81 0.88
N LEU A 5 -4.33 15.85 1.61
CA LEU A 5 -5.54 15.17 1.18
C LEU A 5 -6.75 16.12 1.14
N TYR A 6 -6.88 17.02 2.12
CA TYR A 6 -7.91 18.06 2.14
C TYR A 6 -7.80 18.98 0.91
N LYS A 7 -6.59 19.49 0.62
CA LYS A 7 -6.35 20.35 -0.55
C LYS A 7 -6.63 19.62 -1.87
N PHE A 8 -6.22 18.35 -1.97
CA PHE A 8 -6.52 17.52 -3.14
C PHE A 8 -8.02 17.33 -3.35
N ALA A 9 -8.77 17.04 -2.28
CA ALA A 9 -10.22 16.94 -2.33
C ALA A 9 -10.88 18.28 -2.67
N GLU A 10 -10.40 19.40 -2.12
CA GLU A 10 -10.93 20.72 -2.44
C GLU A 10 -10.90 21.03 -3.95
N LEU A 11 -9.83 20.63 -4.65
CA LEU A 11 -9.72 20.76 -6.11
C LEU A 11 -10.71 19.86 -6.88
N LEU A 12 -11.15 18.76 -6.27
CA LEU A 12 -12.06 17.79 -6.87
C LEU A 12 -13.52 17.98 -6.44
N LYS A 13 -13.80 18.95 -5.56
CA LYS A 13 -15.11 19.13 -4.91
C LYS A 13 -16.26 19.34 -5.87
N ASN A 14 -16.02 19.86 -7.08
CA ASN A 14 -17.07 20.13 -8.07
C ASN A 14 -17.27 18.97 -9.07
N LYS A 15 -16.48 17.89 -8.99
CA LYS A 15 -16.57 16.76 -9.92
C LYS A 15 -17.86 15.94 -9.63
N PRO A 16 -18.79 15.77 -10.59
CA PRO A 16 -20.11 15.19 -10.32
C PRO A 16 -20.09 13.78 -9.70
N ASP A 17 -19.21 12.91 -10.19
CA ASP A 17 -19.03 11.52 -9.74
C ASP A 17 -18.45 11.39 -8.32
N LEU A 18 -17.92 12.49 -7.75
CA LEU A 18 -17.35 12.50 -6.40
C LEU A 18 -18.24 13.23 -5.40
N GLN A 19 -19.31 13.92 -5.83
CA GLN A 19 -20.19 14.70 -4.96
C GLN A 19 -20.76 13.88 -3.79
N THR A 20 -21.00 12.59 -4.03
CA THR A 20 -21.50 11.64 -3.03
C THR A 20 -20.55 11.50 -1.83
N TYR A 21 -19.25 11.79 -1.96
CA TYR A 21 -18.31 11.73 -0.84
C TYR A 21 -18.30 13.00 0.02
N TYR A 22 -18.80 14.13 -0.50
CA TYR A 22 -18.80 15.44 0.19
C TYR A 22 -20.05 15.69 1.03
N THR A 23 -20.94 14.70 1.12
CA THR A 23 -22.21 14.76 1.81
C THR A 23 -22.31 13.60 2.80
N PRO A 24 -23.02 13.75 3.92
CA PRO A 24 -23.33 12.63 4.79
C PRO A 24 -24.48 11.76 4.26
N ALA A 25 -25.04 12.06 3.08
CA ALA A 25 -26.06 11.22 2.46
C ALA A 25 -25.46 9.90 1.95
N GLU A 26 -26.17 8.81 2.18
CA GLU A 26 -25.72 7.44 1.90
C GLU A 26 -26.59 6.80 0.80
N ASN A 27 -26.02 5.83 0.07
CA ASN A 27 -26.80 4.96 -0.81
C ASN A 27 -27.49 3.87 0.04
N PRO A 28 -28.83 3.87 0.19
CA PRO A 28 -29.54 2.84 0.96
C PRO A 28 -29.47 1.44 0.34
N PHE A 29 -29.17 1.34 -0.96
CA PHE A 29 -29.25 0.12 -1.77
C PHE A 29 -27.93 -0.23 -2.44
N GLU A 30 -26.80 0.10 -1.82
CA GLU A 30 -25.47 -0.20 -2.35
C GLU A 30 -25.35 -1.68 -2.80
N GLY A 31 -25.03 -1.88 -4.09
CA GLY A 31 -24.91 -3.19 -4.74
C GLY A 31 -26.24 -3.89 -5.10
N ARG A 32 -27.38 -3.22 -4.89
CA ARG A 32 -28.74 -3.71 -5.17
C ARG A 32 -29.63 -2.61 -5.75
N GLU A 33 -29.03 -1.64 -6.43
CA GLU A 33 -29.69 -0.43 -6.93
C GLU A 33 -30.83 -0.74 -7.91
N SER A 34 -30.66 -1.77 -8.75
CA SER A 34 -31.67 -2.22 -9.72
C SER A 34 -33.00 -2.66 -9.08
N ASN A 35 -32.97 -3.05 -7.81
CA ASN A 35 -34.15 -3.52 -7.07
C ASN A 35 -34.68 -2.43 -6.13
N GLY A 36 -34.09 -1.23 -6.18
CA GLY A 36 -34.48 -0.08 -5.37
C GLY A 36 -35.66 0.65 -5.98
N LYS A 37 -36.66 0.96 -5.14
CA LYS A 37 -37.79 1.82 -5.47
C LYS A 37 -37.90 2.95 -4.46
N VAL A 38 -38.45 4.08 -4.87
CA VAL A 38 -38.60 5.28 -4.02
C VAL A 38 -40.06 5.69 -3.97
N PHE A 39 -40.65 5.65 -2.79
CA PHE A 39 -41.94 6.26 -2.48
C PHE A 39 -41.72 7.74 -2.16
N VAL A 40 -42.18 8.62 -3.05
CA VAL A 40 -42.03 10.07 -2.94
C VAL A 40 -43.34 10.68 -2.50
N GLY A 41 -43.42 11.16 -1.26
CA GLY A 41 -44.57 11.91 -0.79
C GLY A 41 -44.57 13.33 -1.34
N ILE A 42 -45.69 13.76 -1.91
CA ILE A 42 -45.84 15.09 -2.50
C ILE A 42 -46.51 16.02 -1.49
N ILE A 43 -45.83 17.11 -1.15
CA ILE A 43 -46.33 18.17 -0.29
C ILE A 43 -46.35 19.46 -1.11
N GLU A 44 -47.50 20.11 -1.21
CA GLU A 44 -47.65 21.40 -1.89
C GLU A 44 -48.43 22.33 -0.96
N ASP A 45 -47.90 23.53 -0.72
CA ASP A 45 -48.51 24.51 0.20
C ASP A 45 -48.80 23.91 1.59
N GLN A 46 -47.89 23.06 2.10
CA GLN A 46 -48.01 22.29 3.35
C GLN A 46 -49.15 21.24 3.38
N ASP A 47 -49.81 20.99 2.25
CA ASP A 47 -50.79 19.91 2.11
C ASP A 47 -50.18 18.67 1.48
N PHE A 48 -50.48 17.51 2.04
CA PHE A 48 -50.10 16.24 1.45
C PHE A 48 -51.03 15.87 0.30
N LYS A 49 -50.47 15.62 -0.89
CA LYS A 49 -51.23 15.29 -2.12
C LYS A 49 -51.24 13.81 -2.45
N GLY A 50 -50.32 13.02 -1.89
CA GLY A 50 -50.21 11.58 -2.15
C GLY A 50 -48.77 11.11 -2.27
N PHE A 51 -48.61 9.83 -2.56
CA PHE A 51 -47.31 9.23 -2.87
C PHE A 51 -47.19 8.89 -4.36
N GLU A 52 -46.00 9.10 -4.91
CA GLU A 52 -45.59 8.63 -6.22
C GLU A 52 -44.54 7.52 -6.06
N LEU A 53 -44.58 6.49 -6.91
CA LEU A 53 -43.57 5.44 -6.93
C LEU A 53 -42.60 5.69 -8.09
N GLU A 54 -41.33 5.82 -7.75
CA GLU A 54 -40.24 6.03 -8.70
C GLU A 54 -39.21 4.90 -8.61
N ASP A 55 -38.45 4.69 -9.69
CA ASP A 55 -37.24 3.86 -9.64
C ASP A 55 -36.13 4.57 -8.86
N PHE A 56 -35.37 3.82 -8.06
CA PHE A 56 -34.22 4.40 -7.36
C PHE A 56 -33.16 4.84 -8.36
N ASN A 57 -32.78 6.12 -8.29
CA ASN A 57 -31.72 6.69 -9.10
C ASN A 57 -30.47 6.97 -8.24
N PRO A 58 -29.34 6.28 -8.46
CA PRO A 58 -28.10 6.52 -7.73
C PRO A 58 -27.58 7.96 -7.85
N ASN A 59 -27.92 8.67 -8.93
CA ASN A 59 -27.55 10.07 -9.10
C ASN A 59 -28.34 11.03 -8.19
N PHE A 60 -29.43 10.55 -7.56
CA PHE A 60 -30.30 11.33 -6.70
C PHE A 60 -30.03 11.09 -5.20
N ILE A 61 -28.96 10.39 -4.82
CA ILE A 61 -28.58 10.17 -3.40
C ILE A 61 -28.62 11.48 -2.59
N ASN A 62 -28.04 12.55 -3.13
CA ASN A 62 -28.00 13.86 -2.49
C ASN A 62 -29.38 14.53 -2.41
N LYS A 63 -30.29 14.21 -3.34
CA LYS A 63 -31.67 14.71 -3.36
C LYS A 63 -32.54 14.04 -2.32
N TYR A 64 -32.33 12.74 -2.11
CA TYR A 64 -33.12 11.96 -1.15
C TYR A 64 -32.79 12.31 0.30
N LEU A 65 -31.54 12.68 0.61
CA LEU A 65 -31.05 12.91 1.99
C LEU A 65 -31.27 11.71 2.92
N TYR A 66 -31.00 10.51 2.42
CA TYR A 66 -30.98 9.31 3.25
C TYR A 66 -29.66 9.22 4.03
N ARG A 67 -29.74 8.81 5.29
CA ARG A 67 -28.59 8.33 6.08
C ARG A 67 -29.09 7.28 7.06
N ARG A 68 -28.30 6.25 7.35
CA ARG A 68 -28.67 5.28 8.37
C ARG A 68 -28.76 5.95 9.75
N PRO A 69 -29.85 5.75 10.51
CA PRO A 69 -29.95 6.29 11.86
C PRO A 69 -28.81 5.78 12.76
N ALA A 70 -28.32 6.64 13.67
CA ALA A 70 -27.18 6.34 14.56
C ALA A 70 -27.43 5.24 15.61
N GLY A 71 -28.58 4.56 15.57
CA GLY A 71 -28.93 3.43 16.44
C GLY A 71 -30.30 2.85 16.10
N ALA A 72 -30.63 1.68 16.66
CA ALA A 72 -31.88 0.97 16.36
C ALA A 72 -33.14 1.83 16.61
N ARG A 73 -33.11 2.64 17.68
CA ARG A 73 -34.17 3.60 18.05
C ARG A 73 -33.96 5.01 17.50
N GLY A 74 -32.89 5.26 16.76
CA GLY A 74 -32.63 6.55 16.13
C GLY A 74 -33.66 6.84 15.03
N THR A 75 -33.97 8.13 14.86
CA THR A 75 -34.71 8.69 13.73
C THR A 75 -33.79 9.55 12.87
N ASN A 76 -34.22 9.83 11.64
CA ASN A 76 -33.48 10.70 10.73
C ASN A 76 -33.90 12.17 10.91
N THR A 77 -33.00 13.08 10.54
CA THR A 77 -33.24 14.53 10.59
C THR A 77 -34.36 14.95 9.64
N VAL A 78 -34.42 14.29 8.48
CA VAL A 78 -35.50 14.43 7.49
C VAL A 78 -36.23 13.09 7.38
N PRO A 79 -37.53 13.08 7.01
CA PRO A 79 -38.33 11.85 6.90
C PRO A 79 -37.98 11.01 5.66
N THR A 80 -36.69 10.74 5.45
CA THR A 80 -36.17 9.85 4.42
C THR A 80 -35.65 8.57 5.06
N LEU A 81 -36.30 7.42 4.82
CA LEU A 81 -36.04 6.16 5.53
C LEU A 81 -36.19 4.95 4.61
N VAL A 82 -35.44 3.87 4.87
CA VAL A 82 -35.70 2.57 4.23
C VAL A 82 -36.91 1.93 4.90
N ILE A 83 -37.86 1.46 4.09
CA ILE A 83 -39.12 0.90 4.58
C ILE A 83 -38.91 -0.52 5.10
N ASN A 84 -39.30 -0.76 6.34
CA ASN A 84 -39.46 -2.11 6.87
C ASN A 84 -40.76 -2.73 6.34
N LYS A 85 -40.66 -3.57 5.31
CA LYS A 85 -41.80 -4.22 4.66
C LYS A 85 -42.60 -5.14 5.59
N GLN A 86 -41.95 -5.75 6.59
CA GLN A 86 -42.61 -6.63 7.55
C GLN A 86 -43.42 -5.86 8.59
N ASP A 87 -43.07 -4.59 8.80
CA ASP A 87 -43.73 -3.72 9.76
C ASP A 87 -43.62 -2.25 9.30
N PRO A 88 -44.45 -1.83 8.33
CA PRO A 88 -44.45 -0.46 7.82
C PRO A 88 -44.78 0.56 8.91
N THR A 89 -45.57 0.18 9.93
CA THR A 89 -45.95 1.06 11.05
C THR A 89 -44.74 1.57 11.83
N LYS A 90 -43.71 0.72 12.04
CA LYS A 90 -42.44 1.16 12.63
C LYS A 90 -41.70 2.18 11.78
N THR A 91 -41.75 2.03 10.47
CA THR A 91 -41.16 3.02 9.54
C THR A 91 -41.91 4.34 9.66
N PHE A 92 -43.24 4.29 9.62
CA PHE A 92 -44.08 5.47 9.72
C PHE A 92 -43.90 6.21 11.05
N GLY A 93 -43.79 5.49 12.18
CA GLY A 93 -43.49 6.11 13.47
C GLY A 93 -42.22 6.97 13.46
N LYS A 94 -41.19 6.57 12.71
CA LYS A 94 -39.97 7.36 12.50
C LYS A 94 -40.18 8.52 11.53
N ILE A 95 -40.98 8.35 10.47
CA ILE A 95 -41.38 9.43 9.55
C ILE A 95 -42.08 10.55 10.35
N LYS A 96 -43.10 10.18 11.14
CA LYS A 96 -43.84 11.08 12.03
C LYS A 96 -42.90 11.82 12.97
N GLN A 97 -42.03 11.09 13.67
CA GLN A 97 -41.05 11.71 14.57
C GLN A 97 -40.12 12.70 13.86
N SER A 98 -39.71 12.39 12.63
CA SER A 98 -38.84 13.27 11.82
C SER A 98 -39.56 14.57 11.46
N PHE A 99 -40.82 14.51 11.00
CA PHE A 99 -41.63 15.71 10.72
C PHE A 99 -41.85 16.56 11.98
N THR A 100 -42.18 15.95 13.11
CA THR A 100 -42.39 16.68 14.38
C THR A 100 -41.13 17.39 14.86
N ASN A 101 -39.96 16.77 14.67
CA ASN A 101 -38.66 17.33 15.07
C ASN A 101 -38.14 18.42 14.12
N LEU A 102 -38.62 18.48 12.88
CA LEU A 102 -38.23 19.50 11.91
C LEU A 102 -38.85 20.86 12.27
N LYS A 103 -37.99 21.87 12.43
CA LYS A 103 -38.38 23.27 12.71
C LYS A 103 -37.80 24.22 11.66
N PRO A 104 -38.57 25.14 11.04
CA PRO A 104 -40.03 25.24 11.14
C PRO A 104 -40.73 23.96 10.65
N GLN A 105 -41.96 23.74 11.09
CA GLN A 105 -42.78 22.62 10.61
C GLN A 105 -42.99 22.78 9.10
N ILE A 106 -42.79 21.68 8.37
CA ILE A 106 -42.95 21.61 6.92
C ILE A 106 -44.40 21.30 6.54
N ILE A 107 -45.10 20.64 7.45
CA ILE A 107 -46.46 20.16 7.27
C ILE A 107 -47.21 20.28 8.60
N GLU A 108 -48.51 20.53 8.53
CA GLU A 108 -49.37 20.54 9.71
C GLU A 108 -49.57 19.14 10.29
N ASP A 109 -49.78 19.03 11.60
CA ASP A 109 -49.97 17.74 12.28
C ASP A 109 -51.18 16.95 11.73
N SER A 110 -52.23 17.65 11.28
CA SER A 110 -53.42 17.07 10.64
C SER A 110 -53.10 16.33 9.33
N GLN A 111 -52.08 16.78 8.60
CA GLN A 111 -51.66 16.16 7.35
C GLN A 111 -50.79 14.92 7.60
N ILE A 112 -50.11 14.83 8.76
CA ILE A 112 -49.33 13.65 9.13
C ILE A 112 -50.24 12.41 9.24
N GLU A 113 -51.47 12.55 9.75
CA GLU A 113 -52.46 11.47 9.81
C GLU A 113 -52.92 11.01 8.41
N LYS A 114 -53.02 11.95 7.46
CA LYS A 114 -53.29 11.62 6.05
C LYS A 114 -52.13 10.86 5.41
N ILE A 115 -50.88 11.27 5.69
CA ILE A 115 -49.69 10.55 5.25
C ILE A 115 -49.68 9.15 5.85
N GLU A 116 -50.00 8.98 7.14
CA GLU A 116 -50.08 7.68 7.81
C GLU A 116 -51.02 6.73 7.08
N THR A 117 -52.25 7.20 6.87
CA THR A 117 -53.29 6.41 6.20
C THR A 117 -52.87 6.03 4.79
N SER A 118 -52.35 6.99 4.01
CA SER A 118 -51.92 6.76 2.63
C SER A 118 -50.66 5.89 2.52
N PHE A 119 -49.75 5.95 3.49
CA PHE A 119 -48.53 5.15 3.53
C PHE A 119 -48.82 3.70 3.92
N LEU A 120 -49.69 3.50 4.93
CA LEU A 120 -50.04 2.17 5.42
C LEU A 120 -51.00 1.42 4.49
N SER A 121 -51.69 2.12 3.58
CA SER A 121 -52.50 1.49 2.53
C SER A 121 -51.68 0.99 1.33
N GLN A 122 -50.38 1.28 1.27
CA GLN A 122 -49.52 0.83 0.17
C GLN A 122 -49.16 -0.65 0.31
N ASP A 123 -49.14 -1.37 -0.81
CA ASP A 123 -48.62 -2.73 -0.87
C ASP A 123 -47.13 -2.73 -1.23
N PHE A 124 -46.29 -3.14 -0.29
CA PHE A 124 -44.84 -3.16 -0.46
C PHE A 124 -44.36 -4.54 -0.92
N ASN A 125 -44.28 -4.73 -2.24
CA ASN A 125 -43.82 -5.99 -2.85
C ASN A 125 -42.48 -6.48 -2.26
N SER A 126 -42.42 -7.77 -1.90
CA SER A 126 -41.26 -8.42 -1.30
C SER A 126 -40.01 -8.44 -2.19
N GLU A 127 -40.17 -8.36 -3.52
CA GLU A 127 -39.07 -8.37 -4.50
C GLU A 127 -38.22 -7.09 -4.47
N TYR A 128 -38.82 -5.95 -4.11
CA TYR A 128 -38.14 -4.65 -4.14
C TYR A 128 -37.72 -4.19 -2.75
N SER A 129 -36.72 -3.31 -2.70
CA SER A 129 -36.37 -2.56 -1.49
C SER A 129 -36.86 -1.13 -1.66
N PHE A 130 -37.59 -0.61 -0.68
CA PHE A 130 -38.21 0.71 -0.79
C PHE A 130 -37.56 1.74 0.11
N LEU A 131 -37.36 2.93 -0.43
CA LEU A 131 -37.00 4.14 0.29
C LEU A 131 -38.23 5.05 0.30
N VAL A 132 -38.55 5.68 1.42
CA VAL A 132 -39.50 6.79 1.44
C VAL A 132 -38.75 8.11 1.51
N THR A 133 -39.20 9.11 0.77
CA THR A 133 -38.72 10.51 0.82
C THR A 133 -39.86 11.44 0.40
N PHE A 134 -39.61 12.75 0.32
CA PHE A 134 -40.65 13.71 -0.06
C PHE A 134 -40.14 14.83 -0.97
N LYS A 135 -41.06 15.36 -1.78
CA LYS A 135 -40.93 16.64 -2.48
C LYS A 135 -41.82 17.66 -1.79
N ILE A 136 -41.33 18.90 -1.66
CA ILE A 136 -42.10 20.04 -1.19
C ILE A 136 -42.11 21.08 -2.29
N ASP A 137 -43.31 21.47 -2.75
CA ASP A 137 -43.54 22.40 -3.86
C ASP A 137 -42.79 21.96 -5.13
N GLY A 138 -42.88 20.66 -5.45
CA GLY A 138 -42.24 20.04 -6.61
C GLY A 138 -40.73 19.78 -6.47
N VAL A 139 -40.10 20.13 -5.34
CA VAL A 139 -38.64 20.05 -5.15
C VAL A 139 -38.27 19.03 -4.07
N TYR A 140 -37.30 18.14 -4.31
CA TYR A 140 -36.85 17.16 -3.30
C TYR A 140 -36.22 17.84 -2.09
N PHE A 141 -36.24 17.17 -0.93
CA PHE A 141 -35.59 17.67 0.29
C PHE A 141 -34.13 18.08 0.09
N GLY A 142 -33.35 17.29 -0.65
CA GLY A 142 -31.93 17.57 -0.89
C GLY A 142 -31.64 18.74 -1.82
N ASP A 143 -32.66 19.24 -2.50
CA ASP A 143 -32.56 20.46 -3.30
C ASP A 143 -32.93 21.72 -2.47
N LYS A 144 -33.52 21.57 -1.27
CA LYS A 144 -33.79 22.67 -0.33
C LYS A 144 -32.61 22.91 0.63
N LYS A 145 -31.96 24.07 0.48
CA LYS A 145 -30.71 24.43 1.19
C LYS A 145 -30.80 24.38 2.72
N ASP A 146 -31.94 24.76 3.30
CA ASP A 146 -32.16 24.78 4.74
C ASP A 146 -32.28 23.36 5.34
N LEU A 147 -32.90 22.44 4.62
CA LEU A 147 -32.98 21.02 5.01
C LEU A 147 -31.61 20.35 4.89
N VAL A 148 -30.88 20.59 3.81
CA VAL A 148 -29.49 20.13 3.64
C VAL A 148 -28.61 20.63 4.78
N ALA A 149 -28.72 21.90 5.17
CA ALA A 149 -27.95 22.46 6.27
C ALA A 149 -28.24 21.78 7.62
N LYS A 150 -29.52 21.52 7.93
CA LYS A 150 -29.93 20.79 9.15
C LYS A 150 -29.42 19.35 9.13
N PHE A 151 -29.59 18.67 8.01
CA PHE A 151 -29.12 17.30 7.79
C PHE A 151 -27.60 17.18 8.03
N ASN A 152 -26.82 18.07 7.43
CA ASN A 152 -25.37 18.11 7.62
C ASN A 152 -24.97 18.44 9.06
N SER A 153 -25.64 19.42 9.69
CA SER A 153 -25.34 19.81 11.08
C SER A 153 -25.59 18.68 12.08
N GLU A 154 -26.67 17.92 11.93
CA GLU A 154 -26.92 16.73 12.74
C GLU A 154 -25.78 15.72 12.52
N ALA A 155 -25.45 15.45 11.25
CA ALA A 155 -24.50 14.41 10.91
C ALA A 155 -23.09 14.66 11.46
N TYR A 156 -22.69 15.94 11.52
CA TYR A 156 -21.38 16.36 12.03
C TYR A 156 -21.37 16.60 13.54
N THR A 157 -22.48 16.36 14.25
CA THR A 157 -22.52 16.47 15.72
C THR A 157 -21.50 15.55 16.39
N LYS A 158 -21.24 14.37 15.81
CA LYS A 158 -20.22 13.42 16.29
C LYS A 158 -18.80 14.02 16.40
N TYR A 159 -18.51 15.06 15.61
CA TYR A 159 -17.20 15.71 15.59
C TYR A 159 -16.99 16.75 16.67
N PHE A 160 -18.02 17.09 17.45
CA PHE A 160 -17.87 18.00 18.58
C PHE A 160 -18.63 17.58 19.83
N LYS A 161 -19.57 16.63 19.77
CA LYS A 161 -20.33 16.17 20.93
C LYS A 161 -20.24 14.66 21.05
N LYS A 162 -19.75 14.19 22.19
CA LYS A 162 -19.70 12.78 22.58
C LYS A 162 -20.18 12.64 24.03
N ASN A 163 -20.36 11.42 24.51
CA ASN A 163 -20.84 11.15 25.88
C ASN A 163 -19.90 11.71 26.98
N TYR A 164 -18.62 11.87 26.69
CA TYR A 164 -17.60 12.37 27.62
C TYR A 164 -17.18 13.83 27.40
N GLY A 165 -17.84 14.59 26.51
CA GLY A 165 -17.50 16.01 26.36
C GLY A 165 -18.09 16.71 25.14
N ASN A 166 -17.97 18.04 25.13
CA ASN A 166 -18.34 18.90 24.02
C ASN A 166 -17.16 19.80 23.63
N SER A 167 -16.61 19.57 22.45
CA SER A 167 -15.41 20.20 21.92
C SER A 167 -15.75 21.09 20.71
N LYS A 168 -16.63 22.05 20.93
CA LYS A 168 -17.02 23.11 19.97
C LYS A 168 -16.58 24.46 20.48
N LYS A 169 -15.78 25.21 19.70
CA LYS A 169 -15.31 26.55 20.10
C LYS A 169 -15.42 27.56 18.96
N LYS A 170 -15.96 28.74 19.26
CA LYS A 170 -16.06 29.87 18.32
C LYS A 170 -14.75 30.65 18.25
N ALA A 171 -14.56 31.39 17.16
CA ALA A 171 -13.46 32.33 16.94
C ALA A 171 -12.06 31.69 17.16
N LYS A 172 -11.83 30.53 16.55
CA LYS A 172 -10.54 29.84 16.55
C LYS A 172 -10.05 29.58 15.13
N LEU A 173 -8.73 29.52 14.97
CA LEU A 173 -8.07 29.22 13.71
C LEU A 173 -8.30 27.76 13.34
N CYS A 174 -8.79 27.50 12.13
CA CYS A 174 -8.87 26.16 11.57
C CYS A 174 -7.50 25.68 11.09
N ALA A 175 -7.09 24.48 11.49
CA ALA A 175 -5.82 23.86 11.11
C ALA A 175 -5.73 23.54 9.60
N LEU A 176 -6.87 23.38 8.92
CA LEU A 176 -6.90 23.04 7.49
C LEU A 176 -6.98 24.28 6.60
N THR A 177 -7.81 25.26 6.96
CA THR A 177 -8.09 26.42 6.11
C THR A 177 -7.33 27.68 6.51
N GLY A 178 -6.75 27.72 7.72
CA GLY A 178 -6.12 28.93 8.27
C GLY A 178 -7.09 30.09 8.52
N LYS A 179 -8.41 29.86 8.45
CA LYS A 179 -9.43 30.90 8.71
C LYS A 179 -9.98 30.79 10.13
N THR A 180 -10.32 31.93 10.71
CA THR A 180 -11.01 32.00 12.00
C THR A 180 -12.48 31.61 11.83
N ALA A 181 -12.92 30.59 12.56
CA ALA A 181 -14.29 30.06 12.47
C ALA A 181 -14.72 29.39 13.78
N THR A 182 -15.90 28.76 13.75
CA THR A 182 -16.29 27.77 14.75
C THR A 182 -15.61 26.45 14.42
N VAL A 183 -14.83 25.92 15.36
CA VAL A 183 -14.02 24.71 15.20
C VAL A 183 -14.51 23.58 16.10
N TYR A 184 -14.36 22.37 15.59
CA TYR A 184 -14.71 21.11 16.23
C TYR A 184 -13.43 20.35 16.57
N GLY A 185 -13.47 19.61 17.68
CA GLY A 185 -12.29 18.99 18.26
C GLY A 185 -12.32 17.47 18.40
N PHE A 186 -13.33 16.77 17.89
CA PHE A 186 -13.37 15.31 17.83
C PHE A 186 -13.34 14.79 16.38
N VAL A 187 -12.76 15.56 15.46
CA VAL A 187 -12.53 15.12 14.08
C VAL A 187 -11.46 14.03 14.07
N ASP A 188 -11.79 12.87 13.50
CA ASP A 188 -11.02 11.63 13.60
C ASP A 188 -10.54 11.06 12.25
N THR A 189 -10.41 11.93 11.25
CA THR A 189 -10.03 11.55 9.89
C THR A 189 -8.73 10.74 9.86
N LEU A 190 -8.76 9.61 9.15
CA LEU A 190 -7.64 8.65 9.04
C LEU A 190 -7.18 8.06 10.38
N GLY A 191 -8.10 7.86 11.33
CA GLY A 191 -7.80 7.21 12.61
C GLY A 191 -7.06 8.10 13.61
N PHE A 192 -6.98 9.42 13.33
CA PHE A 192 -6.43 10.39 14.27
C PHE A 192 -7.40 10.59 15.44
N THR A 193 -7.27 9.79 16.49
CA THR A 193 -8.13 9.90 17.68
C THR A 193 -7.50 10.82 18.71
N VAL A 194 -8.20 11.91 19.05
CA VAL A 194 -7.85 12.84 20.13
C VAL A 194 -8.62 12.57 21.41
N ASP A 195 -9.46 11.53 21.40
CA ASP A 195 -10.43 11.24 22.44
C ASP A 195 -10.04 10.12 23.40
N ALA A 196 -9.04 9.30 23.07
CA ALA A 196 -8.46 8.36 24.01
C ALA A 196 -7.62 9.09 25.07
N ASP A 197 -7.71 8.68 26.34
CA ASP A 197 -7.11 9.40 27.47
C ASP A 197 -5.61 9.62 27.31
N SER A 198 -4.89 8.64 26.74
CA SER A 198 -3.46 8.72 26.43
C SER A 198 -3.10 9.79 25.37
N PHE A 199 -4.07 10.25 24.58
CA PHE A 199 -3.88 11.24 23.52
C PHE A 199 -4.42 12.63 23.88
N ARG A 200 -5.13 12.79 25.00
CA ARG A 200 -5.65 14.08 25.48
C ARG A 200 -4.55 14.94 26.11
N ARG A 201 -3.69 15.53 25.28
CA ARG A 201 -2.57 16.39 25.73
C ARG A 201 -2.99 17.74 26.35
N ASN A 202 -4.29 18.03 26.45
CA ASN A 202 -4.85 19.26 27.03
C ASN A 202 -5.27 19.10 28.50
N GLY A 203 -4.54 18.30 29.28
CA GLY A 203 -4.89 18.03 30.68
C GLY A 203 -6.08 17.08 30.83
N PHE A 204 -6.24 16.11 29.91
CA PHE A 204 -7.26 15.06 29.96
C PHE A 204 -8.74 15.52 29.83
N ASP A 205 -8.99 16.80 29.59
CA ASP A 205 -10.33 17.34 29.33
C ASP A 205 -10.72 17.22 27.85
N ALA A 206 -11.72 16.37 27.57
CA ALA A 206 -12.24 16.14 26.24
C ALA A 206 -12.85 17.39 25.60
N SER A 207 -13.40 18.32 26.39
CA SER A 207 -13.99 19.57 25.88
C SER A 207 -12.94 20.52 25.29
N ASN A 208 -11.66 20.30 25.61
CA ASN A 208 -10.54 21.04 25.08
C ASN A 208 -9.85 20.35 23.88
N SER A 209 -10.40 19.25 23.35
CA SER A 209 -9.78 18.49 22.23
C SER A 209 -9.60 19.32 20.95
N TYR A 210 -10.38 20.40 20.77
CA TYR A 210 -10.24 21.33 19.65
C TYR A 210 -8.86 22.02 19.61
N LYS A 211 -8.12 22.04 20.72
CA LYS A 211 -6.74 22.58 20.74
C LYS A 211 -5.73 21.67 20.03
N MET A 212 -6.04 20.38 19.84
CA MET A 212 -5.15 19.42 19.17
C MET A 212 -5.26 19.51 17.65
N PHE A 213 -6.49 19.47 17.14
CA PHE A 213 -6.76 19.52 15.70
C PHE A 213 -8.07 20.30 15.47
N PRO A 214 -8.03 21.65 15.53
CA PRO A 214 -9.20 22.48 15.34
C PRO A 214 -9.62 22.46 13.87
N VAL A 215 -10.79 21.89 13.57
CA VAL A 215 -11.33 21.85 12.21
C VAL A 215 -12.63 22.65 12.14
N SER A 216 -12.71 23.62 11.23
CA SER A 216 -13.92 24.42 11.03
C SER A 216 -15.07 23.60 10.49
N GLU A 217 -16.31 23.92 10.87
CA GLU A 217 -17.52 23.23 10.38
C GLU A 217 -17.61 23.17 8.84
N LEU A 218 -17.17 24.22 8.14
CA LEU A 218 -17.16 24.29 6.67
C LEU A 218 -16.13 23.37 5.99
N ALA A 219 -15.09 22.95 6.72
CA ALA A 219 -14.02 22.09 6.20
C ALA A 219 -14.39 20.60 6.30
N ILE A 220 -15.36 20.24 7.15
CA ILE A 220 -15.74 18.85 7.41
C ILE A 220 -16.28 18.14 6.17
N PRO A 221 -17.19 18.72 5.37
CA PRO A 221 -17.65 18.09 4.13
C PRO A 221 -16.50 17.74 3.18
N THR A 222 -15.54 18.66 3.01
CA THR A 222 -14.35 18.42 2.18
C THR A 222 -13.46 17.34 2.77
N LEU A 223 -13.36 17.26 4.09
CA LEU A 223 -12.57 16.25 4.79
C LEU A 223 -13.17 14.83 4.70
N GLU A 224 -14.50 14.73 4.78
CA GLU A 224 -15.24 13.49 4.47
C GLU A 224 -15.03 13.09 3.00
N GLY A 225 -15.13 14.07 2.09
CA GLY A 225 -14.84 13.88 0.66
C GLY A 225 -13.45 13.33 0.42
N ALA A 226 -12.45 13.93 1.07
CA ALA A 226 -11.07 13.48 1.09
C ALA A 226 -10.94 12.02 1.55
N ARG A 227 -11.59 11.64 2.64
CA ARG A 227 -11.60 10.26 3.14
C ARG A 227 -12.26 9.31 2.13
N GLY A 228 -13.40 9.70 1.56
CA GLY A 228 -14.11 8.90 0.56
C GLY A 228 -13.28 8.67 -0.71
N ILE A 229 -12.64 9.72 -1.23
CA ILE A 229 -11.72 9.63 -2.38
C ILE A 229 -10.54 8.73 -2.06
N LEU A 230 -9.89 8.90 -0.90
CA LEU A 230 -8.78 8.06 -0.50
C LEU A 230 -9.18 6.58 -0.47
N MET A 231 -10.30 6.26 0.19
CA MET A 231 -10.71 4.87 0.40
C MET A 231 -11.20 4.18 -0.87
N ASN A 232 -11.92 4.90 -1.73
CA ASN A 232 -12.63 4.30 -2.86
C ASN A 232 -11.96 4.54 -4.21
N LYS A 233 -11.04 5.50 -4.32
CA LYS A 233 -10.41 5.87 -5.59
C LYS A 233 -8.88 5.76 -5.59
N LEU A 234 -8.23 5.94 -4.44
CA LEU A 234 -6.75 5.96 -4.38
C LEU A 234 -6.13 4.76 -3.66
N ALA A 235 -6.86 4.15 -2.72
CA ALA A 235 -6.35 3.04 -1.94
C ALA A 235 -6.27 1.76 -2.78
N ALA A 236 -5.08 1.18 -2.83
CA ALA A 236 -4.81 -0.09 -3.49
C ALA A 236 -4.26 -1.13 -2.50
N ASN A 237 -4.41 -2.41 -2.84
CA ASN A 237 -3.90 -3.51 -2.02
C ASN A 237 -2.37 -3.59 -2.12
N PHE A 238 -1.69 -3.68 -0.97
CA PHE A 238 -0.25 -3.91 -0.92
C PHE A 238 0.06 -5.40 -0.74
N PHE A 239 -0.25 -5.96 0.43
CA PHE A 239 -0.23 -7.41 0.69
C PHE A 239 -1.10 -7.74 1.90
N GLY A 240 -1.81 -8.87 1.86
CA GLY A 240 -2.70 -9.26 2.95
C GLY A 240 -3.71 -8.15 3.27
N GLN A 241 -3.65 -7.61 4.48
CA GLN A 241 -4.53 -6.52 4.95
C GLN A 241 -3.91 -5.12 4.79
N PHE A 242 -2.64 -5.05 4.41
CA PHE A 242 -1.97 -3.78 4.16
C PHE A 242 -2.44 -3.21 2.82
N LYS A 243 -2.81 -1.95 2.85
CA LYS A 243 -3.13 -1.11 1.71
C LYS A 243 -2.09 0.00 1.58
N TYR A 244 -2.03 0.61 0.42
CA TYR A 244 -1.28 1.83 0.20
C TYR A 244 -2.09 2.83 -0.62
N ALA A 245 -1.70 4.11 -0.55
CA ALA A 245 -2.22 5.17 -1.40
C ALA A 245 -1.12 6.17 -1.72
N ILE A 246 -1.14 6.71 -2.93
CA ILE A 246 -0.29 7.83 -3.35
C ILE A 246 -1.19 9.06 -3.44
N ILE A 247 -0.75 10.19 -2.89
CA ILE A 247 -1.53 11.43 -2.82
C ILE A 247 -0.63 12.57 -3.32
N PRO A 248 -1.04 13.34 -4.34
CA PRO A 248 -0.28 14.51 -4.75
C PRO A 248 -0.38 15.60 -3.68
N HIS A 249 0.74 16.26 -3.45
CA HIS A 249 0.90 17.41 -2.60
C HIS A 249 1.45 18.56 -3.43
N PHE A 250 0.69 19.64 -3.46
CA PHE A 250 1.01 20.78 -4.29
C PHE A 250 1.71 21.86 -3.47
N VAL A 251 2.94 22.21 -3.86
CA VAL A 251 3.79 23.17 -3.13
C VAL A 251 3.47 24.60 -3.55
N PHE A 252 3.37 24.84 -4.87
CA PHE A 252 3.06 26.14 -5.48
C PHE A 252 1.80 26.01 -6.34
N LEU A 253 0.63 26.07 -5.72
CA LEU A 253 -0.64 26.24 -6.44
C LEU A 253 -1.14 27.66 -6.26
N ASP A 254 -0.51 28.59 -6.95
CA ASP A 254 -1.04 29.94 -7.09
C ASP A 254 -2.24 29.95 -8.06
N ASP A 255 -2.25 29.01 -9.03
CA ASP A 255 -3.34 28.83 -9.99
C ASP A 255 -4.21 27.61 -9.64
N GLN A 256 -5.44 27.88 -9.20
CA GLN A 256 -6.41 26.83 -8.87
C GLN A 256 -6.84 25.98 -10.08
N GLU A 257 -6.83 26.53 -11.30
CA GLU A 257 -7.23 25.78 -12.51
C GLU A 257 -6.18 24.74 -12.87
N ILE A 258 -4.89 25.10 -12.77
CA ILE A 258 -3.79 24.13 -12.94
C ILE A 258 -3.92 23.02 -11.89
N GLY A 259 -4.20 23.37 -10.63
CA GLY A 259 -4.43 22.39 -9.56
C GLY A 259 -5.55 21.43 -9.87
N LYS A 260 -6.68 21.93 -10.41
CA LYS A 260 -7.78 21.07 -10.87
C LYS A 260 -7.31 20.15 -11.98
N ILE A 261 -6.65 20.65 -13.02
CA ILE A 261 -6.16 19.83 -14.13
C ILE A 261 -5.28 18.68 -13.60
N VAL A 262 -4.28 18.99 -12.78
CA VAL A 262 -3.40 17.98 -12.19
C VAL A 262 -4.18 16.98 -11.36
N ALA A 263 -5.10 17.43 -10.50
CA ALA A 263 -5.88 16.55 -9.65
C ALA A 263 -6.79 15.60 -10.46
N HIS A 264 -7.38 16.10 -11.54
CA HIS A 264 -8.20 15.30 -12.46
C HIS A 264 -7.35 14.28 -13.22
N THR A 265 -6.21 14.70 -13.76
CA THR A 265 -5.26 13.81 -14.45
C THR A 265 -4.79 12.71 -13.51
N PHE A 266 -4.38 13.07 -12.30
CA PHE A 266 -3.93 12.10 -11.29
C PHE A 266 -5.01 11.08 -10.96
N LEU A 267 -6.25 11.52 -10.73
CA LEU A 267 -7.35 10.61 -10.39
C LEU A 267 -7.69 9.66 -11.54
N GLN A 268 -7.66 10.13 -12.78
CA GLN A 268 -7.85 9.29 -13.96
C GLN A 268 -6.76 8.21 -14.03
N LYS A 269 -5.49 8.59 -13.89
CA LYS A 269 -4.37 7.64 -13.90
C LYS A 269 -4.41 6.65 -12.73
N ALA A 270 -4.82 7.09 -11.55
CA ALA A 270 -4.97 6.22 -10.38
C ALA A 270 -6.09 5.17 -10.57
N ALA A 271 -7.19 5.51 -11.25
CA ALA A 271 -8.30 4.59 -11.50
C ALA A 271 -7.94 3.42 -12.43
N PHE A 272 -7.00 3.62 -13.39
CA PHE A 272 -6.53 2.54 -14.27
C PHE A 272 -5.61 1.53 -13.56
N ASN A 273 -5.18 1.83 -12.35
CA ASN A 273 -4.24 1.02 -11.58
C ASN A 273 -4.90 -0.17 -10.85
N THR A 274 -6.23 -0.16 -10.69
CA THR A 274 -6.98 -1.25 -10.04
C THR A 274 -7.35 -2.40 -10.97
N ASP A 275 -7.38 -2.18 -12.30
CA ASP A 275 -7.92 -3.13 -13.29
C ASP A 275 -6.93 -3.62 -14.36
N SER A 276 -5.69 -3.13 -14.40
CA SER A 276 -4.74 -3.50 -15.46
C SER A 276 -4.15 -4.91 -15.24
N LYS A 277 -4.37 -5.81 -16.21
CA LYS A 277 -3.72 -7.13 -16.30
C LYS A 277 -2.30 -7.07 -16.89
N ASP A 278 -1.90 -5.91 -17.45
CA ASP A 278 -0.69 -5.71 -18.25
C ASP A 278 0.50 -5.07 -17.50
N SER A 279 0.34 -4.64 -16.25
CA SER A 279 1.32 -3.79 -15.55
C SER A 279 2.51 -4.51 -14.92
N GLY A 280 2.71 -5.79 -15.21
CA GLY A 280 3.65 -6.59 -14.45
C GLY A 280 5.10 -6.07 -14.48
N THR A 281 5.62 -5.67 -15.66
CA THR A 281 7.04 -5.29 -15.83
C THR A 281 7.42 -4.01 -15.10
N GLU A 282 6.46 -3.11 -14.92
CA GLU A 282 6.74 -1.73 -14.51
C GLU A 282 6.32 -1.46 -13.07
N ALA A 283 5.63 -2.42 -12.45
CA ALA A 283 5.22 -2.34 -11.06
C ALA A 283 6.41 -2.33 -10.10
N PHE A 284 6.30 -1.49 -9.07
CA PHE A 284 7.30 -1.39 -8.01
C PHE A 284 6.73 -1.54 -6.60
N ILE A 285 5.59 -0.92 -6.27
CA ILE A 285 5.03 -1.05 -4.92
C ILE A 285 4.55 -2.49 -4.70
N ASN A 286 3.56 -2.94 -5.48
CA ASN A 286 3.14 -4.33 -5.53
C ASN A 286 3.51 -4.94 -6.90
N ASP A 287 2.90 -6.06 -7.28
CA ASP A 287 3.18 -6.73 -8.55
C ASP A 287 2.26 -6.29 -9.71
N SER A 288 1.34 -5.34 -9.49
CA SER A 288 0.33 -4.89 -10.47
C SER A 288 0.19 -3.35 -10.58
N GLU A 289 0.97 -2.60 -9.82
CA GLU A 289 0.91 -1.14 -9.74
C GLU A 289 1.54 -0.48 -10.98
N SER A 290 0.97 0.60 -11.52
CA SER A 290 1.49 1.36 -12.66
C SER A 290 1.52 2.87 -12.48
N LEU A 291 0.89 3.40 -11.43
CA LEU A 291 0.78 4.84 -11.15
C LEU A 291 2.14 5.54 -11.00
N LEU A 292 3.16 4.91 -10.42
CA LEU A 292 4.51 5.49 -10.32
C LEU A 292 5.09 5.76 -11.71
N LYS A 293 4.86 4.88 -12.68
CA LYS A 293 5.27 5.11 -14.07
C LYS A 293 4.44 6.22 -14.70
N GLU A 294 3.11 6.21 -14.50
CA GLU A 294 2.23 7.27 -15.02
C GLU A 294 2.66 8.65 -14.50
N ILE A 295 3.06 8.76 -13.23
CA ILE A 295 3.61 9.99 -12.64
C ILE A 295 4.87 10.45 -13.37
N ILE A 296 5.80 9.55 -13.70
CA ILE A 296 7.05 9.90 -14.40
C ILE A 296 6.78 10.26 -15.86
N GLY A 297 5.87 9.53 -16.53
CA GLY A 297 5.60 9.65 -17.96
C GLY A 297 4.70 10.84 -18.33
N ASP A 298 3.83 11.28 -17.42
CA ASP A 298 2.89 12.38 -17.67
C ASP A 298 3.53 13.74 -17.34
N LYS A 299 3.61 14.64 -18.33
CA LYS A 299 4.19 15.99 -18.17
C LYS A 299 3.48 16.82 -17.09
N THR A 300 2.19 16.58 -16.88
CA THR A 300 1.38 17.29 -15.89
C THR A 300 1.71 16.82 -14.48
N LEU A 301 2.01 15.53 -14.30
CA LEU A 301 2.28 14.91 -13.01
C LEU A 301 3.77 14.99 -12.63
N ASN A 302 4.66 14.98 -13.61
CA ASN A 302 6.11 15.06 -13.44
C ASN A 302 6.63 16.49 -13.23
N SER A 303 5.78 17.44 -12.82
CA SER A 303 6.22 18.81 -12.52
C SER A 303 6.95 18.87 -11.17
N SER A 304 7.98 19.70 -11.07
CA SER A 304 8.69 19.97 -9.81
C SER A 304 7.83 20.61 -8.73
N ASP A 305 6.70 21.21 -9.11
CA ASP A 305 5.77 21.86 -8.17
C ASP A 305 4.83 20.87 -7.47
N ILE A 306 4.91 19.59 -7.88
CA ILE A 306 4.11 18.51 -7.34
C ILE A 306 5.03 17.55 -6.61
N LEU A 307 4.74 17.35 -5.33
CA LEU A 307 5.32 16.31 -4.50
C LEU A 307 4.29 15.21 -4.27
N TYR A 308 4.73 14.05 -3.83
CA TYR A 308 3.84 12.94 -3.53
C TYR A 308 4.01 12.49 -2.09
N ALA A 309 2.88 12.21 -1.45
CA ALA A 309 2.85 11.45 -0.21
C ALA A 309 2.49 9.99 -0.52
N ILE A 310 3.18 9.06 0.14
CA ILE A 310 2.89 7.62 0.05
C ILE A 310 2.49 7.13 1.44
N LEU A 311 1.27 6.62 1.54
CA LEU A 311 0.69 6.13 2.78
C LEU A 311 0.57 4.61 2.73
N PHE A 312 1.05 3.91 3.76
CA PHE A 312 0.81 2.49 3.99
C PHE A 312 -0.01 2.30 5.27
N PHE A 313 -1.13 1.58 5.18
CA PHE A 313 -2.09 1.47 6.27
C PHE A 313 -2.85 0.14 6.26
N GLU A 314 -3.44 -0.21 7.41
CA GLU A 314 -4.42 -1.29 7.55
C GLU A 314 -5.79 -0.67 7.87
N GLN A 315 -6.85 -1.28 7.33
CA GLN A 315 -8.22 -0.95 7.71
C GLN A 315 -8.94 -2.23 8.12
N GLN A 316 -9.27 -2.33 9.41
CA GLN A 316 -10.08 -3.41 9.97
C GLN A 316 -11.30 -2.82 10.66
N GLN A 317 -12.50 -3.12 10.15
CA GLN A 317 -13.75 -2.54 10.65
C GLN A 317 -13.67 -1.00 10.71
N ALA A 318 -13.82 -0.42 11.90
CA ALA A 318 -13.73 1.02 12.13
C ALA A 318 -12.29 1.52 12.41
N GLN A 319 -11.32 0.62 12.60
CA GLN A 319 -9.95 1.00 12.91
C GLN A 319 -9.14 1.27 11.64
N PHE A 320 -8.54 2.46 11.58
CA PHE A 320 -7.60 2.88 10.55
C PHE A 320 -6.21 3.00 11.16
N LYS A 321 -5.28 2.13 10.76
CA LYS A 321 -3.95 2.05 11.35
C LYS A 321 -2.89 2.40 10.32
N ILE A 322 -2.22 3.52 10.52
CA ILE A 322 -1.13 3.97 9.65
C ILE A 322 0.17 3.28 10.07
N HIS A 323 0.86 2.66 9.12
CA HIS A 323 2.16 2.01 9.34
C HIS A 323 3.33 2.87 8.87
N LEU A 324 3.15 3.60 7.78
CA LEU A 324 4.17 4.48 7.23
C LEU A 324 3.51 5.60 6.43
N GLU A 325 3.91 6.84 6.71
CA GLU A 325 3.65 8.01 5.88
C GLU A 325 5.01 8.52 5.39
N ILE A 326 5.16 8.63 4.08
CA ILE A 326 6.31 9.28 3.45
C ILE A 326 5.77 10.54 2.80
N THR A 327 6.28 11.71 3.17
CA THR A 327 5.91 12.99 2.56
C THR A 327 6.98 13.44 1.58
N ASP A 328 6.62 14.38 0.73
CA ASP A 328 7.57 15.16 -0.07
C ASP A 328 8.42 14.35 -1.05
N VAL A 329 7.84 13.28 -1.62
CA VAL A 329 8.50 12.45 -2.63
C VAL A 329 8.46 13.17 -3.98
N LEU A 330 9.63 13.53 -4.49
CA LEU A 330 9.78 14.18 -5.80
C LEU A 330 9.54 13.19 -6.96
N PRO A 331 8.94 13.63 -8.08
CA PRO A 331 8.87 12.83 -9.32
C PRO A 331 10.24 12.33 -9.79
N SER A 332 11.28 13.17 -9.69
CA SER A 332 12.66 12.80 -10.04
C SER A 332 13.21 11.66 -9.16
N ARG A 333 12.78 11.59 -7.90
CA ARG A 333 13.14 10.47 -7.01
C ARG A 333 12.38 9.19 -7.40
N ILE A 334 11.11 9.29 -7.77
CA ILE A 334 10.34 8.16 -8.30
C ILE A 334 11.00 7.64 -9.59
N LYS A 335 11.40 8.54 -10.48
CA LYS A 335 12.15 8.20 -11.70
C LYS A 335 13.44 7.44 -11.38
N LYS A 336 14.28 7.95 -10.47
CA LYS A 336 15.49 7.25 -10.03
C LYS A 336 15.19 5.85 -9.50
N VAL A 337 14.10 5.67 -8.75
CA VAL A 337 13.66 4.36 -8.24
C VAL A 337 13.32 3.40 -9.38
N ILE A 338 12.55 3.83 -10.37
CA ILE A 338 12.17 2.98 -11.50
C ILE A 338 13.37 2.67 -12.41
N ASP A 339 14.20 3.67 -12.70
CA ASP A 339 15.40 3.51 -13.55
C ASP A 339 16.40 2.53 -12.90
N SER A 340 16.72 2.71 -11.60
CA SER A 340 17.62 1.81 -10.87
C SER A 340 17.05 0.38 -10.74
N LYS A 341 15.72 0.24 -10.64
CA LYS A 341 15.05 -1.08 -10.67
C LYS A 341 15.29 -1.76 -12.02
N GLN A 342 15.01 -1.07 -13.13
CA GLN A 342 15.14 -1.63 -14.47
C GLN A 342 16.58 -2.03 -14.79
N GLU A 343 17.55 -1.19 -14.40
CA GLU A 343 18.98 -1.50 -14.54
C GLU A 343 19.36 -2.77 -13.79
N ALA A 344 18.96 -2.89 -12.52
CA ALA A 344 19.27 -4.08 -11.71
C ALA A 344 18.58 -5.35 -12.23
N GLU A 345 17.32 -5.25 -12.65
CA GLU A 345 16.59 -6.38 -13.24
C GLU A 345 17.23 -6.85 -14.55
N ASN A 346 17.64 -5.93 -15.41
CA ASN A 346 18.31 -6.25 -16.67
C ASN A 346 19.68 -6.92 -16.42
N ARG A 347 20.47 -6.37 -15.49
CA ARG A 347 21.79 -6.92 -15.13
C ARG A 347 21.72 -8.38 -14.65
N TYR A 348 20.70 -8.70 -13.85
CA TYR A 348 20.56 -10.02 -13.24
C TYR A 348 19.50 -10.90 -13.92
N LYS A 349 18.96 -10.50 -15.07
CA LYS A 349 17.92 -11.25 -15.78
C LYS A 349 18.30 -12.70 -16.05
N TRP A 350 19.56 -12.96 -16.41
CA TRP A 350 20.10 -14.30 -16.65
C TRP A 350 20.05 -15.20 -15.39
N LEU A 351 20.06 -14.59 -14.20
CA LEU A 351 20.04 -15.29 -12.93
C LEU A 351 18.63 -15.42 -12.35
N THR A 352 17.79 -14.39 -12.54
CA THR A 352 16.45 -14.28 -11.95
C THR A 352 15.34 -14.83 -12.85
N THR A 353 15.70 -15.32 -14.04
CA THR A 353 14.78 -16.00 -14.95
C THR A 353 14.82 -17.51 -14.75
N TYR A 354 13.66 -18.12 -14.57
CA TYR A 354 13.54 -19.58 -14.46
C TYR A 354 12.25 -20.07 -15.11
N GLN A 355 12.25 -21.35 -15.47
CA GLN A 355 11.07 -22.03 -16.00
C GLN A 355 10.26 -22.64 -14.85
N THR A 356 8.94 -22.40 -14.83
CA THR A 356 8.04 -23.05 -13.87
C THR A 356 7.78 -24.50 -14.26
N LYS A 357 7.15 -25.27 -13.35
CA LYS A 357 6.74 -26.66 -13.62
C LYS A 357 5.83 -26.78 -14.84
N ASP A 358 5.05 -25.73 -15.12
CA ASP A 358 4.09 -25.66 -16.22
C ASP A 358 4.73 -25.19 -17.54
N GLY A 359 6.07 -25.06 -17.58
CA GLY A 359 6.81 -24.68 -18.77
C GLY A 359 6.92 -23.16 -19.01
N ASN A 360 6.25 -22.33 -18.21
CA ASN A 360 6.28 -20.87 -18.35
C ASN A 360 7.63 -20.28 -17.91
N ILE A 361 8.16 -19.34 -18.70
CA ILE A 361 9.36 -18.59 -18.33
C ILE A 361 8.94 -17.40 -17.45
N VAL A 362 9.46 -17.35 -16.24
CA VAL A 362 9.21 -16.28 -15.27
C VAL A 362 10.52 -15.58 -14.95
N THR A 363 10.58 -14.28 -15.22
CA THR A 363 11.63 -13.40 -14.71
C THR A 363 11.14 -12.71 -13.46
N GLN A 364 11.91 -12.84 -12.39
CA GLN A 364 11.59 -12.23 -11.12
C GLN A 364 11.90 -10.75 -11.12
N ARG A 365 11.04 -9.99 -10.42
CA ARG A 365 11.05 -8.54 -10.40
C ARG A 365 11.39 -8.01 -9.01
N ILE A 366 11.95 -6.82 -8.97
CA ILE A 366 12.21 -6.03 -7.78
C ILE A 366 10.97 -5.21 -7.48
N THR A 367 10.23 -5.62 -6.45
CA THR A 367 9.08 -4.88 -5.92
C THR A 367 9.20 -4.80 -4.41
N LEU A 368 8.58 -3.79 -3.79
CA LEU A 368 8.48 -3.71 -2.34
C LEU A 368 7.79 -4.98 -1.81
N PHE A 369 6.72 -5.42 -2.48
CA PHE A 369 6.02 -6.67 -2.16
C PHE A 369 6.96 -7.88 -2.05
N ARG A 370 7.96 -8.01 -2.92
CA ARG A 370 8.94 -9.11 -2.86
C ARG A 370 10.02 -8.88 -1.81
N LEU A 371 10.53 -7.65 -1.69
CA LEU A 371 11.51 -7.27 -0.67
C LEU A 371 11.05 -7.58 0.76
N LYS A 372 9.73 -7.59 1.00
CA LYS A 372 9.16 -7.92 2.32
C LYS A 372 9.62 -9.28 2.85
N GLU A 373 9.98 -10.24 1.98
CA GLU A 373 10.36 -11.59 2.39
C GLU A 373 11.53 -11.63 3.39
N TYR A 374 12.46 -10.66 3.31
CA TYR A 374 13.60 -10.56 4.22
C TYR A 374 13.23 -9.95 5.58
N PHE A 375 12.04 -9.37 5.69
CA PHE A 375 11.59 -8.61 6.86
C PHE A 375 10.37 -9.21 7.54
N GLN A 376 9.85 -10.33 7.04
CA GLN A 376 8.72 -11.02 7.64
C GLN A 376 9.16 -11.84 8.86
N THR A 377 8.43 -11.69 9.95
CA THR A 377 8.53 -12.54 11.15
C THR A 377 7.23 -13.31 11.32
N GLY A 378 7.28 -14.63 11.21
CA GLY A 378 6.06 -15.45 11.12
C GLY A 378 5.29 -15.17 9.82
N GLU A 379 4.00 -15.50 9.80
CA GLU A 379 3.21 -15.45 8.55
C GLU A 379 2.71 -14.05 8.16
N LYS A 380 2.57 -13.11 9.11
CA LYS A 380 1.83 -11.86 8.86
C LYS A 380 2.51 -10.57 9.32
N ASN A 381 3.53 -10.64 10.18
CA ASN A 381 4.12 -9.43 10.78
C ASN A 381 5.37 -8.98 10.02
N LEU A 382 5.44 -7.67 9.75
CA LEU A 382 6.63 -7.01 9.20
C LEU A 382 7.45 -6.35 10.30
N GLN A 383 8.76 -6.50 10.23
CA GLN A 383 9.66 -5.78 11.11
C GLN A 383 9.67 -4.27 10.81
N PRO A 384 9.80 -3.40 11.83
CA PRO A 384 9.90 -1.94 11.62
C PRO A 384 11.01 -1.51 10.66
N ALA A 385 12.08 -2.31 10.54
CA ALA A 385 13.18 -2.07 9.61
C ALA A 385 12.71 -2.05 8.14
N TYR A 386 11.63 -2.74 7.80
CA TYR A 386 11.06 -2.74 6.45
C TYR A 386 10.47 -1.38 6.08
N PHE A 387 9.65 -0.80 6.96
CA PHE A 387 9.09 0.54 6.73
C PHE A 387 10.18 1.60 6.68
N LYS A 388 11.25 1.44 7.47
CA LYS A 388 12.45 2.28 7.36
C LYS A 388 13.13 2.14 5.99
N LEU A 389 13.22 0.93 5.44
CA LEU A 389 13.79 0.71 4.10
C LEU A 389 12.93 1.38 3.03
N ILE A 390 11.61 1.20 3.06
CA ILE A 390 10.70 1.85 2.10
C ILE A 390 10.84 3.38 2.19
N SER A 391 10.86 3.94 3.41
CA SER A 391 11.10 5.37 3.61
C SER A 391 12.43 5.81 2.99
N SER A 392 13.51 5.05 3.20
CA SER A 392 14.83 5.33 2.62
C SER A 392 14.82 5.29 1.08
N ILE A 393 14.10 4.33 0.49
CA ILE A 393 13.93 4.22 -0.96
C ILE A 393 13.26 5.48 -1.54
N PHE A 394 12.22 6.02 -0.94
CA PHE A 394 11.53 7.20 -1.50
C PHE A 394 12.09 8.54 -1.05
N THR A 395 12.90 8.59 0.02
CA THR A 395 13.51 9.85 0.51
C THR A 395 14.98 9.99 0.13
N GLY A 396 15.64 8.92 -0.30
CA GLY A 396 17.09 8.88 -0.54
C GLY A 396 17.94 8.90 0.73
N GLN A 397 17.31 8.76 1.90
CA GLN A 397 18.05 8.70 3.17
C GLN A 397 18.85 7.40 3.29
N PRO A 398 20.05 7.41 3.89
CA PRO A 398 20.84 6.20 4.02
C PRO A 398 20.18 5.13 4.91
N PHE A 399 20.33 3.88 4.49
CA PHE A 399 19.92 2.68 5.19
C PHE A 399 21.16 1.92 5.72
N ASP A 400 20.99 1.23 6.84
CA ASP A 400 22.04 0.41 7.46
C ASP A 400 22.17 -0.94 6.72
N ASP A 401 23.23 -1.09 5.95
CA ASP A 401 23.55 -2.27 5.14
C ASP A 401 23.80 -3.52 5.99
N SER A 402 24.47 -3.38 7.13
CA SER A 402 24.78 -4.48 8.04
C SER A 402 23.52 -5.16 8.58
N LYS A 403 22.49 -4.36 8.88
CA LYS A 403 21.19 -4.84 9.32
C LYS A 403 20.44 -5.56 8.20
N LEU A 404 20.48 -5.04 6.96
CA LEU A 404 19.87 -5.70 5.81
C LEU A 404 20.51 -7.07 5.54
N LEU A 405 21.83 -7.13 5.55
CA LEU A 405 22.58 -8.35 5.32
C LEU A 405 22.23 -9.43 6.35
N THR A 406 22.13 -9.03 7.62
CA THR A 406 21.72 -9.92 8.71
C THR A 406 20.30 -10.46 8.50
N LEU A 407 19.36 -9.62 8.06
CA LEU A 407 17.98 -10.04 7.77
C LEU A 407 17.92 -11.05 6.62
N ILE A 408 18.61 -10.77 5.52
CA ILE A 408 18.72 -11.68 4.37
C ILE A 408 19.29 -13.03 4.83
N LEU A 409 20.40 -13.03 5.57
CA LEU A 409 21.02 -14.25 6.08
C LEU A 409 20.09 -15.04 7.00
N ASN A 410 19.33 -14.37 7.87
CA ASN A 410 18.39 -15.06 8.76
C ASN A 410 17.25 -15.74 7.98
N THR A 411 16.75 -15.09 6.92
CA THR A 411 15.77 -15.69 6.00
C THR A 411 16.36 -16.93 5.33
N TRP A 412 17.57 -16.82 4.78
CA TRP A 412 18.28 -17.92 4.14
C TRP A 412 18.54 -19.10 5.09
N LYS A 413 19.05 -18.82 6.29
CA LYS A 413 19.31 -19.84 7.33
C LYS A 413 18.03 -20.59 7.72
N SER A 414 16.92 -19.88 7.83
CA SER A 414 15.62 -20.47 8.16
C SER A 414 15.11 -21.38 7.03
N SER A 415 15.20 -20.94 5.78
CA SER A 415 14.82 -21.73 4.60
C SER A 415 15.72 -22.95 4.43
N TYR A 416 17.03 -22.78 4.60
CA TYR A 416 18.02 -23.84 4.50
C TYR A 416 17.80 -24.97 5.52
N LYS A 417 17.47 -24.63 6.76
CA LYS A 417 17.17 -25.63 7.81
C LYS A 417 15.89 -26.42 7.56
N LYS A 418 14.88 -25.81 6.93
CA LYS A 418 13.56 -26.42 6.77
C LYS A 418 13.51 -27.43 5.61
N ASN A 419 14.11 -27.13 4.45
CA ASN A 419 13.67 -27.80 3.21
C ASN A 419 14.76 -28.10 2.14
N PHE A 420 15.97 -28.50 2.52
CA PHE A 420 17.06 -28.72 1.54
C PHE A 420 16.74 -29.71 0.40
N ASN A 421 15.82 -30.67 0.59
CA ASN A 421 15.49 -31.68 -0.43
C ASN A 421 14.15 -31.47 -1.18
N ALA A 422 13.25 -30.61 -0.68
CA ALA A 422 11.88 -30.44 -1.25
C ALA A 422 11.59 -29.01 -1.73
N GLU A 423 12.32 -28.00 -1.24
CA GLU A 423 12.19 -26.59 -1.64
C GLU A 423 13.53 -25.96 -2.09
N GLU A 424 14.47 -26.76 -2.62
CA GLU A 424 15.77 -26.29 -3.15
C GLU A 424 15.59 -25.06 -4.07
N ASN A 425 14.51 -25.04 -4.85
CA ASN A 425 14.15 -23.92 -5.73
C ASN A 425 13.81 -22.62 -4.98
N ARG A 426 13.12 -22.64 -3.84
CA ARG A 426 12.76 -21.39 -3.12
C ARG A 426 13.99 -20.75 -2.46
N PHE A 427 14.83 -21.56 -1.83
CA PHE A 427 16.08 -21.09 -1.23
C PHE A 427 17.01 -20.49 -2.29
N ASN A 428 17.28 -21.23 -3.37
CA ASN A 428 18.14 -20.75 -4.46
C ASN A 428 17.60 -19.46 -5.08
N THR A 429 16.29 -19.39 -5.33
CA THR A 429 15.62 -18.20 -5.87
C THR A 429 15.76 -16.99 -4.93
N SER A 430 15.54 -17.16 -3.62
CA SER A 430 15.72 -16.06 -2.66
C SER A 430 17.17 -15.57 -2.59
N VAL A 431 18.15 -16.47 -2.74
CA VAL A 431 19.57 -16.09 -2.79
C VAL A 431 19.88 -15.21 -4.01
N LYS A 432 19.41 -15.65 -5.18
CA LYS A 432 19.56 -14.92 -6.44
C LYS A 432 18.86 -13.55 -6.42
N HIS A 433 17.68 -13.47 -5.80
CA HIS A 433 16.93 -12.21 -5.66
C HIS A 433 17.63 -11.21 -4.76
N ALA A 434 18.23 -11.68 -3.65
CA ALA A 434 18.88 -10.77 -2.74
C ALA A 434 20.02 -10.01 -3.44
N LEU A 435 20.74 -10.65 -4.36
CA LEU A 435 21.77 -10.00 -5.17
C LEU A 435 21.20 -8.85 -6.01
N ALA A 436 20.13 -9.13 -6.77
CA ALA A 436 19.47 -8.11 -7.60
C ALA A 436 18.91 -6.97 -6.74
N ASN A 437 18.31 -7.29 -5.60
CA ASN A 437 17.79 -6.32 -4.64
C ASN A 437 18.90 -5.46 -4.02
N LEU A 438 20.02 -6.05 -3.61
CA LEU A 438 21.16 -5.31 -3.05
C LEU A 438 21.78 -4.37 -4.08
N HIS A 439 21.90 -4.82 -5.34
CA HIS A 439 22.40 -3.97 -6.42
C HIS A 439 21.45 -2.80 -6.70
N PHE A 440 20.13 -3.04 -6.75
CA PHE A 440 19.13 -1.97 -6.84
C PHE A 440 19.28 -0.93 -5.71
N LEU A 441 19.40 -1.38 -4.46
CA LEU A 441 19.56 -0.48 -3.31
C LEU A 441 20.90 0.28 -3.35
N HIS A 442 21.94 -0.33 -3.95
CA HIS A 442 23.22 0.31 -4.21
C HIS A 442 23.11 1.41 -5.28
N LEU A 443 22.45 1.16 -6.42
CA LEU A 443 22.18 2.16 -7.46
C LEU A 443 21.40 3.37 -6.92
N LEU A 444 20.53 3.13 -5.92
CA LEU A 444 19.82 4.21 -5.22
C LEU A 444 20.70 5.06 -4.31
N GLY A 445 21.91 4.61 -3.99
CA GLY A 445 22.86 5.27 -3.09
C GLY A 445 22.48 5.17 -1.61
N LEU A 446 21.81 4.09 -1.20
CA LEU A 446 21.29 3.99 0.18
C LEU A 446 22.32 3.54 1.21
N PHE A 447 23.46 2.95 0.83
CA PHE A 447 24.43 2.42 1.79
C PHE A 447 25.47 3.48 2.21
N LYS A 448 25.73 3.57 3.52
CA LYS A 448 26.39 4.75 4.13
C LYS A 448 27.90 4.86 3.91
N LYS A 449 28.54 3.87 3.30
CA LYS A 449 29.97 3.87 2.96
C LYS A 449 30.25 2.91 1.81
N LEU A 450 30.23 3.42 0.59
CA LEU A 450 31.14 2.94 -0.45
C LEU A 450 31.81 4.20 -0.95
N GLU A 451 33.06 4.41 -0.51
CA GLU A 451 33.91 5.47 -1.03
C GLU A 451 33.93 5.39 -2.56
N THR A 452 33.93 6.55 -3.18
CA THR A 452 34.16 6.80 -4.61
C THR A 452 35.06 5.75 -5.24
N MET A 453 34.51 4.92 -6.13
CA MET A 453 35.25 3.88 -6.84
C MET A 453 34.62 3.61 -8.22
N PRO A 454 35.43 3.13 -9.17
CA PRO A 454 35.25 3.37 -10.60
C PRO A 454 34.03 2.67 -11.16
N GLU A 455 33.53 3.21 -12.28
CA GLU A 455 32.48 2.63 -13.11
C GLU A 455 32.62 1.11 -13.20
N VAL A 456 31.51 0.44 -12.92
CA VAL A 456 31.35 -0.98 -13.20
C VAL A 456 31.61 -1.17 -14.69
N LYS A 457 32.77 -1.71 -15.05
CA LYS A 457 33.00 -2.13 -16.44
C LYS A 457 31.92 -3.13 -16.79
N GLU A 458 31.15 -2.83 -17.84
CA GLU A 458 30.40 -3.84 -18.57
C GLU A 458 31.42 -4.86 -19.07
N LEU A 459 31.68 -5.89 -18.28
CA LEU A 459 32.57 -6.98 -18.65
C LEU A 459 31.72 -8.04 -19.35
N PRO A 460 31.99 -8.33 -20.64
CA PRO A 460 31.46 -9.49 -21.30
C PRO A 460 32.20 -10.77 -20.86
N GLU A 461 31.46 -11.88 -20.93
CA GLU A 461 31.89 -13.21 -21.40
C GLU A 461 32.38 -14.32 -20.46
N LYS A 462 32.63 -14.12 -19.17
CA LYS A 462 32.83 -15.27 -18.26
C LYS A 462 31.69 -15.42 -17.26
N GLN A 463 30.70 -16.23 -17.61
CA GLN A 463 29.65 -16.70 -16.70
C GLN A 463 30.16 -17.86 -15.82
N ASP A 464 31.33 -17.66 -15.22
CA ASP A 464 31.95 -18.58 -14.27
C ASP A 464 32.22 -17.87 -12.93
N ALA A 465 32.77 -18.61 -11.96
CA ALA A 465 33.02 -18.09 -10.62
C ALA A 465 34.00 -16.90 -10.62
N PHE A 466 35.01 -16.88 -11.49
CA PHE A 466 36.00 -15.80 -11.55
C PHE A 466 35.43 -14.56 -12.23
N GLY A 467 34.74 -14.72 -13.36
CA GLY A 467 34.05 -13.62 -14.03
C GLY A 467 32.95 -13.01 -13.15
N PHE A 468 32.28 -13.82 -12.31
CA PHE A 468 31.35 -13.29 -11.32
C PHE A 468 32.07 -12.45 -10.25
N ILE A 469 33.24 -12.85 -9.76
CA ILE A 469 34.03 -12.04 -8.83
C ILE A 469 34.43 -10.70 -9.47
N GLU A 470 34.95 -10.75 -10.70
CA GLU A 470 35.39 -9.57 -11.46
C GLU A 470 34.23 -8.60 -11.77
N GLY A 471 33.04 -9.14 -12.06
CA GLY A 471 31.83 -8.36 -12.33
C GLY A 471 31.18 -7.74 -11.08
N HIS A 472 31.66 -8.05 -9.87
CA HIS A 472 31.11 -7.56 -8.60
C HIS A 472 32.19 -7.04 -7.63
N PRO A 473 33.04 -6.09 -8.05
CA PRO A 473 34.18 -5.63 -7.26
C PRO A 473 33.76 -5.01 -5.92
N THR A 474 32.62 -4.31 -5.89
CA THR A 474 32.04 -3.73 -4.67
C THR A 474 31.79 -4.79 -3.59
N TYR A 475 31.21 -5.91 -4.03
CA TYR A 475 30.84 -7.01 -3.16
C TYR A 475 32.05 -7.85 -2.75
N PHE A 476 33.03 -7.98 -3.66
CA PHE A 476 34.29 -8.68 -3.46
C PHE A 476 35.47 -7.74 -3.19
N SER A 477 35.22 -6.64 -2.46
CA SER A 477 36.24 -5.65 -2.10
C SER A 477 37.31 -6.18 -1.15
N LYS A 478 37.03 -7.32 -0.51
CA LYS A 478 37.90 -8.02 0.45
C LYS A 478 38.30 -9.38 -0.13
N GLU A 479 39.59 -9.69 -0.11
CA GLU A 479 40.13 -10.93 -0.67
C GLU A 479 39.51 -12.18 -0.02
N TYR A 480 39.31 -12.16 1.29
CA TYR A 480 38.71 -13.27 2.03
C TYR A 480 37.26 -13.55 1.59
N LEU A 481 36.53 -12.55 1.09
CA LEU A 481 35.19 -12.75 0.52
C LEU A 481 35.25 -13.48 -0.82
N LYS A 482 36.26 -13.20 -1.66
CA LYS A 482 36.53 -13.97 -2.90
C LYS A 482 36.81 -15.43 -2.56
N GLY A 483 37.69 -15.67 -1.58
CA GLY A 483 37.97 -17.01 -1.08
C GLY A 483 36.72 -17.72 -0.54
N SER A 484 35.91 -17.01 0.26
CA SER A 484 34.68 -17.56 0.85
C SER A 484 33.65 -17.95 -0.21
N PHE A 485 33.53 -17.16 -1.28
CA PHE A 485 32.69 -17.48 -2.43
C PHE A 485 33.18 -18.72 -3.18
N LEU A 486 34.49 -18.81 -3.48
CA LEU A 486 35.07 -19.99 -4.12
C LEU A 486 34.93 -21.26 -3.25
N PHE A 487 35.02 -21.11 -1.93
CA PHE A 487 34.72 -22.19 -0.99
C PHE A 487 33.26 -22.66 -1.09
N GLY A 488 32.31 -21.72 -1.26
CA GLY A 488 30.92 -22.03 -1.58
C GLY A 488 30.77 -22.81 -2.89
N CYS A 489 31.42 -22.35 -3.96
CA CYS A 489 31.44 -23.01 -5.27
C CYS A 489 31.97 -24.45 -5.20
N LEU A 490 33.11 -24.67 -4.55
CA LEU A 490 33.69 -25.99 -4.34
C LEU A 490 32.77 -26.88 -3.49
N THR A 491 32.11 -26.29 -2.48
CA THR A 491 31.13 -27.01 -1.65
C THR A 491 29.95 -27.48 -2.49
N ALA A 492 29.37 -26.63 -3.35
CA ALA A 492 28.29 -27.02 -4.25
C ALA A 492 28.69 -28.21 -5.12
N ARG A 493 29.91 -28.18 -5.69
CA ARG A 493 30.45 -29.29 -6.50
C ARG A 493 30.60 -30.58 -5.68
N LEU A 494 31.02 -30.52 -4.42
CA LEU A 494 31.02 -31.70 -3.57
C LEU A 494 29.60 -32.24 -3.34
N LEU A 495 28.64 -31.36 -3.03
CA LEU A 495 27.28 -31.77 -2.70
C LEU A 495 26.55 -32.45 -3.85
N TYR A 496 26.83 -32.09 -5.11
CA TYR A 496 26.31 -32.82 -6.27
C TYR A 496 26.86 -34.24 -6.40
N ASN A 497 28.11 -34.46 -6.00
CA ASN A 497 28.82 -35.72 -6.19
C ASN A 497 28.78 -36.63 -4.96
N GLN A 498 28.46 -36.10 -3.78
CA GLN A 498 28.39 -36.87 -2.55
C GLN A 498 26.99 -37.47 -2.35
N PRO A 499 26.86 -38.80 -2.16
CA PRO A 499 25.59 -39.39 -1.75
C PRO A 499 25.23 -38.94 -0.32
N GLY A 500 24.08 -38.27 -0.18
CA GLY A 500 23.54 -37.81 1.10
C GLY A 500 24.13 -36.50 1.65
N ASN A 501 23.64 -36.07 2.82
CA ASN A 501 23.85 -34.72 3.35
C ASN A 501 24.97 -34.64 4.41
N ALA A 502 26.02 -35.45 4.29
CA ALA A 502 27.04 -35.55 5.35
C ALA A 502 27.91 -34.29 5.47
N PHE A 503 28.38 -33.71 4.36
CA PHE A 503 29.12 -32.44 4.42
C PHE A 503 28.22 -31.25 4.76
N MET A 504 26.92 -31.31 4.46
CA MET A 504 25.95 -30.26 4.82
C MET A 504 25.87 -30.00 6.31
N LYS A 505 25.92 -31.05 7.12
CA LYS A 505 25.92 -30.96 8.59
C LYS A 505 27.13 -30.19 9.13
N GLU A 506 28.21 -30.12 8.34
CA GLU A 506 29.44 -29.42 8.70
C GLU A 506 29.38 -27.90 8.44
N LEU A 507 28.35 -27.42 7.71
CA LEU A 507 28.20 -26.01 7.31
C LEU A 507 27.50 -25.13 8.38
N ASN A 508 27.29 -25.66 9.59
CA ASN A 508 26.71 -24.94 10.73
C ASN A 508 25.42 -24.15 10.39
N GLY A 509 24.57 -24.71 9.52
CA GLY A 509 23.35 -24.03 9.05
C GLY A 509 23.61 -22.70 8.34
N LEU A 510 24.66 -22.60 7.52
CA LEU A 510 25.14 -21.40 6.82
C LEU A 510 25.68 -20.29 7.74
N ASN A 511 26.07 -20.65 8.96
CA ASN A 511 26.77 -19.76 9.86
C ASN A 511 28.29 -19.94 9.68
N ILE A 512 28.84 -19.27 8.67
CA ILE A 512 30.22 -19.42 8.23
C ILE A 512 31.06 -18.26 8.78
N ASP A 513 32.15 -18.60 9.44
CA ASP A 513 33.17 -17.68 9.92
C ASP A 513 34.58 -18.18 9.54
N LYS A 514 35.59 -17.39 9.87
CA LYS A 514 36.99 -17.70 9.56
C LYS A 514 37.47 -19.01 10.20
N GLU A 515 37.00 -19.30 11.42
CA GLU A 515 37.36 -20.52 12.15
C GLU A 515 36.79 -21.76 11.46
N LEU A 516 35.51 -21.69 11.05
CA LEU A 516 34.87 -22.76 10.31
C LEU A 516 35.58 -23.00 8.97
N ILE A 517 35.88 -21.95 8.20
CA ILE A 517 36.59 -22.08 6.92
C ILE A 517 37.93 -22.77 7.11
N THR A 518 38.73 -22.33 8.09
CA THR A 518 40.05 -22.90 8.38
C THR A 518 39.97 -24.41 8.67
N LYS A 519 38.91 -24.84 9.39
CA LYS A 519 38.70 -26.25 9.71
C LYS A 519 38.10 -27.07 8.56
N LYS A 520 37.19 -26.49 7.78
CA LYS A 520 36.37 -27.23 6.80
C LYS A 520 36.92 -27.18 5.38
N PHE A 521 37.69 -26.16 5.01
CA PHE A 521 38.27 -26.06 3.67
C PHE A 521 39.21 -27.24 3.36
N PRO A 522 40.20 -27.62 4.20
CA PRO A 522 41.03 -28.81 3.91
C PRO A 522 40.22 -30.11 3.82
N LYS A 523 39.17 -30.24 4.66
CA LYS A 523 38.27 -31.39 4.67
C LYS A 523 37.44 -31.47 3.39
N LEU A 524 36.99 -30.34 2.84
CA LEU A 524 36.31 -30.26 1.55
C LEU A 524 37.20 -30.78 0.43
N ILE A 525 38.44 -30.28 0.36
CA ILE A 525 39.41 -30.66 -0.67
C ILE A 525 39.72 -32.16 -0.61
N SER A 526 39.96 -32.69 0.59
CA SER A 526 40.18 -34.13 0.78
C SER A 526 38.99 -34.97 0.29
N LYS A 527 37.76 -34.55 0.56
CA LYS A 527 36.56 -35.23 0.07
C LYS A 527 36.40 -35.14 -1.45
N LEU A 528 36.64 -33.98 -2.03
CA LEU A 528 36.58 -33.79 -3.49
C LEU A 528 37.55 -34.74 -4.22
N ARG A 529 38.77 -34.90 -3.70
CA ARG A 529 39.75 -35.87 -4.18
C ARG A 529 39.30 -37.32 -4.00
N GLN A 530 38.62 -37.66 -2.89
CA GLN A 530 38.04 -39.01 -2.69
C GLN A 530 36.99 -39.38 -3.75
N PHE A 531 36.29 -38.39 -4.31
CA PHE A 531 35.33 -38.58 -5.40
C PHE A 531 35.95 -38.39 -6.80
N SER A 532 37.28 -38.22 -6.89
CA SER A 532 37.99 -37.93 -8.14
C SER A 532 37.44 -36.69 -8.87
N LYS A 533 37.07 -35.66 -8.11
CA LYS A 533 36.54 -34.37 -8.62
C LYS A 533 37.43 -33.23 -8.14
N GLU A 534 38.55 -33.03 -8.84
CA GLU A 534 39.51 -31.97 -8.52
C GLU A 534 39.22 -30.70 -9.31
N PHE A 535 39.41 -29.55 -8.68
CA PHE A 535 39.24 -28.25 -9.32
C PHE A 535 40.42 -27.31 -9.04
N PRO A 536 41.63 -27.66 -9.54
CA PRO A 536 42.89 -27.06 -9.09
C PRO A 536 42.91 -25.52 -9.11
N ASP A 537 42.32 -24.91 -10.14
CA ASP A 537 42.28 -23.44 -10.27
C ASP A 537 41.47 -22.77 -9.16
N LEU A 538 40.28 -23.31 -8.86
CA LEU A 538 39.42 -22.80 -7.80
C LEU A 538 40.04 -23.04 -6.42
N GLU A 539 40.64 -24.21 -6.22
CA GLU A 539 41.32 -24.59 -4.97
C GLU A 539 42.50 -23.65 -4.69
N ALA A 540 43.38 -23.48 -5.66
CA ALA A 540 44.56 -22.62 -5.55
C ALA A 540 44.17 -21.15 -5.34
N ALA A 541 43.17 -20.65 -6.07
CA ALA A 541 42.68 -19.29 -5.90
C ALA A 541 42.06 -19.07 -4.51
N ALA A 542 41.19 -19.98 -4.04
CA ALA A 542 40.60 -19.88 -2.72
C ALA A 542 41.67 -19.87 -1.62
N GLN A 543 42.68 -20.75 -1.73
CA GLN A 543 43.79 -20.79 -0.78
C GLN A 543 44.60 -19.48 -0.75
N ARG A 544 44.89 -18.89 -1.92
CA ARG A 544 45.58 -17.59 -2.02
C ARG A 544 44.77 -16.49 -1.35
N TYR A 545 43.46 -16.44 -1.60
CA TYR A 545 42.58 -15.45 -1.00
C TYR A 545 42.47 -15.58 0.52
N PHE A 546 42.41 -16.81 1.05
CA PHE A 546 42.37 -17.03 2.50
C PHE A 546 43.68 -16.70 3.22
N ALA A 547 44.81 -16.65 2.51
CA ALA A 547 46.09 -16.22 3.08
C ALA A 547 46.15 -14.73 3.39
N VAL A 548 45.25 -13.92 2.81
CA VAL A 548 45.17 -12.47 3.04
C VAL A 548 44.40 -12.19 4.34
N ASN A 549 45.03 -11.46 5.25
CA ASN A 549 44.39 -11.05 6.50
C ASN A 549 43.61 -9.75 6.33
N ASP A 550 42.33 -9.86 5.94
CA ASP A 550 41.42 -8.71 5.86
C ASP A 550 40.40 -8.66 7.01
N LYS A 551 39.62 -7.58 7.07
CA LYS A 551 38.57 -7.37 8.09
C LYS A 551 37.18 -7.77 7.58
N ALA A 552 37.07 -8.91 6.89
CA ALA A 552 35.77 -9.48 6.52
C ALA A 552 34.98 -9.90 7.77
N THR A 553 33.72 -9.46 7.87
CA THR A 553 32.83 -9.82 8.98
C THR A 553 32.22 -11.20 8.74
N LYS A 554 31.69 -11.79 9.82
CA LYS A 554 31.04 -13.10 9.76
C LYS A 554 29.84 -13.12 8.81
N GLU A 555 29.05 -12.05 8.81
CA GLU A 555 27.90 -11.89 7.94
C GLU A 555 28.33 -11.79 6.47
N GLU A 556 29.34 -10.99 6.14
CA GLU A 556 29.88 -10.88 4.77
C GLU A 556 30.43 -12.24 4.29
N ILE A 557 31.17 -12.96 5.14
CA ILE A 557 31.72 -14.29 4.84
C ILE A 557 30.59 -15.29 4.56
N SER A 558 29.58 -15.34 5.43
CA SER A 558 28.42 -16.23 5.28
C SER A 558 27.63 -15.95 4.01
N PHE A 559 27.45 -14.67 3.69
CA PHE A 559 26.75 -14.23 2.49
C PHE A 559 27.55 -14.61 1.23
N ALA A 560 28.87 -14.38 1.19
CA ALA A 560 29.74 -14.75 0.06
C ALA A 560 29.77 -16.25 -0.18
N PHE A 561 29.92 -17.04 0.89
CA PHE A 561 29.85 -18.48 0.82
C PHE A 561 28.51 -18.96 0.24
N THR A 562 27.40 -18.42 0.72
CA THR A 562 26.06 -18.86 0.30
C THR A 562 25.78 -18.48 -1.15
N MET A 563 26.23 -17.31 -1.61
CA MET A 563 26.19 -16.95 -3.02
C MET A 563 26.95 -17.96 -3.88
N GLY A 564 28.18 -18.32 -3.52
CA GLY A 564 28.97 -19.32 -4.26
C GLY A 564 28.32 -20.70 -4.29
N LEU A 565 27.74 -21.10 -3.16
CA LEU A 565 27.02 -22.37 -3.01
C LEU A 565 25.83 -22.48 -3.98
N VAL A 566 25.08 -21.40 -4.19
CA VAL A 566 23.90 -21.38 -5.06
C VAL A 566 24.26 -21.17 -6.52
N LEU A 567 25.13 -20.19 -6.83
CA LEU A 567 25.42 -19.78 -8.21
C LEU A 567 26.20 -20.83 -9.00
N GLN A 568 26.94 -21.71 -8.33
CA GLN A 568 27.77 -22.71 -9.00
C GLN A 568 26.99 -23.60 -9.98
N LYS A 569 25.73 -23.92 -9.66
CA LYS A 569 24.85 -24.70 -10.56
C LYS A 569 24.62 -24.00 -11.88
N ASP A 570 24.46 -22.69 -11.84
CA ASP A 570 24.19 -21.87 -13.02
C ASP A 570 25.45 -21.73 -13.88
N PHE A 571 26.63 -21.54 -13.25
CA PHE A 571 27.91 -21.54 -13.94
C PHE A 571 28.16 -22.85 -14.70
N ASP A 572 27.91 -24.00 -14.05
CA ASP A 572 28.12 -25.31 -14.69
C ASP A 572 27.12 -25.57 -15.83
N LYS A 573 25.88 -25.06 -15.74
CA LYS A 573 24.90 -25.14 -16.83
C LYS A 573 25.30 -24.30 -18.03
N ASN A 574 25.75 -23.07 -17.80
CA ASN A 574 26.16 -22.16 -18.88
C ASN A 574 27.39 -22.69 -19.61
N ASN A 575 28.38 -23.22 -18.88
CA ASN A 575 29.57 -23.84 -19.47
C ASN A 575 29.22 -25.05 -20.35
N LYS A 576 28.25 -25.89 -19.95
CA LYS A 576 27.76 -27.01 -20.78
C LYS A 576 27.02 -26.55 -22.04
N ALA A 577 26.24 -25.48 -21.95
CA ALA A 577 25.56 -24.93 -23.12
C ALA A 577 26.57 -24.37 -24.14
N ILE A 578 27.61 -23.68 -23.67
CA ILE A 578 28.70 -23.14 -24.50
C ILE A 578 29.52 -24.27 -25.14
N SER A 579 29.82 -25.35 -24.41
CA SER A 579 30.56 -26.49 -24.98
C SER A 579 29.79 -27.20 -26.10
N ASN A 580 28.47 -27.34 -25.97
CA ASN A 580 27.62 -27.98 -26.97
C ASN A 580 27.45 -27.10 -28.24
N LEU A 581 27.37 -25.78 -28.08
CA LEU A 581 27.32 -24.84 -29.22
C LEU A 581 28.61 -24.82 -30.04
N ASN A 582 29.75 -25.15 -29.43
CA ASN A 582 31.04 -25.22 -30.09
C ASN A 582 31.32 -26.59 -30.73
N SER A 583 30.64 -27.67 -30.31
CA SER A 583 30.68 -28.96 -31.00
C SER A 583 29.87 -28.94 -32.29
N ASP A 584 28.70 -28.30 -32.29
CA ASP A 584 27.80 -28.23 -33.46
C ASP A 584 28.30 -27.30 -34.59
N LYS A 585 29.34 -26.49 -34.33
CA LYS A 585 30.03 -25.67 -35.35
C LYS A 585 31.24 -26.36 -35.98
N ASN A 586 31.62 -27.53 -35.47
CA ASN A 586 32.76 -28.32 -35.94
C ASN A 586 32.32 -29.64 -36.61
N GLU A 587 31.02 -29.84 -36.80
CA GLU A 587 30.42 -30.80 -37.76
C GLU A 587 29.89 -30.02 -38.98
#